data_AF-A0A914P9L0-F1
#
_entry.id   AF-A0A914P9L0-F1
#
_cell.length_a   1.000
_cell.length_b   1.000
_cell.length_c   1.000
_cell.angle_alpha   90.00
_cell.angle_beta   90.00
_cell.angle_gamma   90.00
#
_symmetry.space_group_name_H-M   'P 1'
#
loop_
_entity.id
_entity.type
_entity.pdbx_description
1 polymer ?
#
loop_
_entity_poly.entity_id
_entity_poly.type
_entity_poly.pdbx_seq_one_letter_code
_entity_poly.pdbx_strand_id
1 'polypeptide(L)'
;MGWPPYRRRSLLKRKKPDSKCNNESLRKILRDNMDNNPTTAKRLIYHAALETFKFHVNVICSERSFSFLIRTTAYCQEYSNGMTCFAYKEN
;
A
#
# COMPACT_ATOMS: atom_id res chain seq x y z
N MET A 1 -34.78 20.34 -31.63
CA MET A 1 -34.01 20.20 -30.37
C MET A 1 -33.65 18.74 -30.21
N GLY A 2 -32.42 18.35 -30.51
CA GLY A 2 -31.94 16.97 -30.37
C GLY A 2 -30.51 17.00 -29.83
N TRP A 3 -30.26 16.34 -28.70
CA TRP A 3 -28.94 16.26 -28.09
C TRP A 3 -28.03 15.34 -28.94
N PRO A 4 -26.73 15.69 -29.13
CA PRO A 4 -25.82 14.87 -29.90
C PRO A 4 -25.48 13.55 -29.16
N PRO A 5 -25.19 12.45 -29.90
CA PRO A 5 -24.94 11.15 -29.31
C PRO A 5 -23.63 11.14 -28.53
N TYR A 6 -23.72 10.73 -27.27
CA TYR A 6 -22.60 10.58 -26.34
C TYR A 6 -21.57 9.57 -26.87
N ARG A 7 -20.47 10.11 -27.41
CA ARG A 7 -19.32 9.35 -27.90
C ARG A 7 -18.69 8.59 -26.71
N ARG A 8 -18.95 7.28 -26.59
CA ARG A 8 -18.27 6.41 -25.61
C ARG A 8 -16.77 6.40 -25.93
N ARG A 9 -16.00 7.28 -25.29
CA ARG A 9 -14.55 7.11 -25.17
C ARG A 9 -14.34 5.88 -24.30
N SER A 10 -13.87 4.80 -24.91
CA SER A 10 -13.26 3.67 -24.24
C SER A 10 -12.21 4.21 -23.26
N LEU A 11 -12.53 4.14 -21.97
CA LEU A 11 -11.62 4.44 -20.88
C LEU A 11 -10.52 3.37 -20.90
N LEU A 12 -9.50 3.57 -21.74
CA LEU A 12 -8.19 2.98 -21.48
C LEU A 12 -7.81 3.48 -20.09
N LYS A 13 -8.07 2.65 -19.07
CA LYS A 13 -7.67 2.85 -17.68
C LYS A 13 -6.16 3.09 -17.72
N ARG A 14 -5.77 4.36 -17.77
CA ARG A 14 -4.40 4.80 -17.56
C ARG A 14 -4.02 4.20 -16.22
N LYS A 15 -3.19 3.16 -16.22
CA LYS A 15 -2.65 2.55 -15.01
C LYS A 15 -1.89 3.69 -14.35
N LYS A 16 -2.54 4.37 -13.39
CA LYS A 16 -1.90 5.46 -12.65
C LYS A 16 -0.61 4.86 -12.10
N PRO A 17 0.52 5.59 -12.13
CA PRO A 17 1.69 5.15 -11.35
C PRO A 17 1.16 4.80 -9.97
N ASP A 18 1.53 3.61 -9.47
CA ASP A 18 0.93 2.98 -8.31
C ASP A 18 1.09 3.94 -7.11
N SER A 19 0.14 4.86 -6.95
CA SER A 19 0.23 5.99 -6.01
C SER A 19 0.24 5.52 -4.55
N LYS A 20 0.15 4.21 -4.37
CA LYS A 20 0.12 3.50 -3.12
C LYS A 20 1.49 2.91 -2.78
N CYS A 21 2.42 2.78 -3.74
CA CYS A 21 3.71 2.16 -3.50
C CYS A 21 4.84 2.73 -4.35
N ASN A 22 5.85 3.28 -3.67
CA ASN A 22 7.06 3.82 -4.30
C ASN A 22 8.23 2.82 -4.31
N ASN A 23 8.14 1.71 -3.58
CA ASN A 23 9.23 0.74 -3.44
C ASN A 23 8.74 -0.69 -3.58
N GLU A 24 9.15 -1.35 -4.66
CA GLU A 24 8.73 -2.73 -4.97
C GLU A 24 9.27 -3.75 -3.95
N SER A 25 10.42 -3.50 -3.34
CA SER A 25 10.97 -4.38 -2.30
C SER A 25 10.09 -4.36 -1.05
N LEU A 26 9.59 -3.18 -0.63
CA LEU A 26 8.61 -3.07 0.46
C LEU A 26 7.30 -3.77 0.09
N ARG A 27 6.89 -3.70 -1.18
CA ARG A 27 5.70 -4.40 -1.68
C ARG A 27 5.81 -5.91 -1.51
N LYS A 28 6.97 -6.48 -1.84
CA LYS A 28 7.23 -7.92 -1.68
C LYS A 28 7.17 -8.33 -0.22
N ILE A 29 7.83 -7.58 0.66
CA ILE A 29 7.81 -7.84 2.12
C ILE A 29 6.38 -7.79 2.66
N LEU A 30 5.60 -6.76 2.29
CA LEU A 30 4.20 -6.64 2.69
C LEU A 30 3.38 -7.86 2.26
N ARG A 31 3.49 -8.28 1.00
CA ARG A 31 2.75 -9.44 0.46
C ARG A 31 3.15 -10.76 1.10
N ASP A 32 4.44 -10.94 1.36
CA ASP A 32 5.01 -12.19 1.87
C ASP A 32 4.72 -12.38 3.37
N ASN A 33 4.67 -11.27 4.14
CA ASN A 33 4.54 -11.28 5.60
C ASN A 33 3.14 -10.87 6.10
N MET A 34 2.13 -10.89 5.22
CA MET A 34 0.75 -10.60 5.59
C MET A 34 0.10 -11.80 6.28
N ASP A 35 -0.23 -11.63 7.55
CA ASP A 35 -0.94 -12.61 8.38
C ASP A 35 -2.40 -12.18 8.63
N ASN A 36 -3.25 -13.11 9.10
CA ASN A 36 -4.66 -12.83 9.41
C ASN A 36 -4.80 -11.83 10.57
N ASN A 37 -3.83 -11.80 11.50
CA ASN A 37 -3.87 -10.91 12.66
C ASN A 37 -3.05 -9.63 12.42
N PRO A 38 -3.64 -8.41 12.53
CA PRO A 38 -2.94 -7.14 12.28
C PRO A 38 -1.69 -6.95 13.14
N THR A 39 -1.74 -7.38 14.39
CA THR A 39 -0.62 -7.28 15.34
C THR A 39 0.55 -8.18 14.92
N THR A 40 0.24 -9.39 14.46
CA THR A 40 1.25 -10.36 13.99
C THR A 40 1.84 -9.88 12.66
N ALA A 41 1.00 -9.53 11.69
CA ALA A 41 1.42 -9.00 10.40
C ALA A 41 2.34 -7.79 10.55
N LYS A 42 1.96 -6.82 11.39
CA LYS A 42 2.79 -5.62 11.67
C LYS A 42 4.19 -6.00 12.15
N ARG A 43 4.31 -6.95 13.09
CA ARG A 43 5.61 -7.40 13.63
C ARG A 43 6.44 -8.09 12.55
N LEU A 44 5.86 -9.03 11.80
CA LEU A 44 6.57 -9.75 10.74
C LEU A 44 7.10 -8.79 9.66
N ILE A 45 6.24 -7.91 9.16
CA ILE A 45 6.61 -6.91 8.14
C ILE A 45 7.71 -5.98 8.68
N TYR A 46 7.62 -5.54 9.94
CA TYR A 46 8.64 -4.70 10.58
C TYR A 46 10.00 -5.39 10.64
N HIS A 47 10.05 -6.64 11.10
CA HIS A 47 11.29 -7.42 11.18
C HIS A 47 11.89 -7.70 9.81
N ALA A 48 11.09 -8.19 8.86
CA ALA A 48 11.56 -8.48 7.50
C ALA A 48 12.09 -7.22 6.78
N ALA A 49 11.45 -6.07 6.99
CA ALA A 49 11.92 -4.81 6.45
C ALA A 49 13.20 -4.31 7.14
N LEU A 50 13.33 -4.45 8.46
CA LEU A 50 14.56 -4.14 9.17
C LEU A 50 15.75 -4.96 8.63
N GLU A 51 15.55 -6.26 8.43
CA GLU A 51 16.59 -7.16 7.93
C GLU A 51 16.99 -6.83 6.48
N THR A 52 16.01 -6.48 5.65
CA THR A 52 16.24 -6.18 4.22
C THR A 52 16.89 -4.81 4.02
N PHE A 53 16.40 -3.79 4.73
CA PHE A 53 16.74 -2.40 4.46
C PHE A 53 17.75 -1.80 5.44
N LYS A 54 17.98 -2.45 6.58
CA LYS A 54 18.84 -1.96 7.69
C LYS A 54 18.44 -0.57 8.20
N PHE A 55 17.17 -0.18 8.02
CA PHE A 55 16.60 1.05 8.59
C PHE A 55 15.23 0.78 9.20
N HIS A 56 14.83 1.60 10.16
CA HIS A 56 13.53 1.50 10.81
C HIS A 56 12.40 1.89 9.85
N VAL A 57 11.39 1.03 9.78
CA VAL A 57 10.14 1.29 9.08
C VAL A 57 8.99 1.27 10.06
N ASN A 58 7.95 2.04 9.79
CA ASN A 58 6.70 1.97 10.51
C ASN A 58 5.67 1.25 9.65
N VAL A 59 4.92 0.35 10.27
CA VAL A 59 3.87 -0.44 9.60
C VAL A 59 2.56 -0.27 10.36
N ILE A 60 1.50 0.03 9.61
CA ILE A 60 0.14 0.17 10.12
C ILE A 60 -0.73 -0.81 9.35
N CYS A 61 -1.32 -1.77 10.04
CA CYS A 61 -2.29 -2.71 9.47
C CYS A 61 -3.66 -2.46 10.07
N SER A 62 -4.69 -2.41 9.23
CA SER A 62 -6.07 -2.24 9.66
C SER A 62 -7.03 -2.99 8.75
N GLU A 63 -8.01 -3.66 9.34
CA GLU A 63 -9.13 -4.30 8.64
C GLU A 63 -10.15 -3.27 8.13
N ARG A 64 -10.13 -2.05 8.69
CA ARG A 64 -11.04 -0.96 8.30
C ARG A 64 -10.29 0.16 7.61
N SER A 65 -11.02 0.96 6.84
CA SER A 65 -10.49 2.18 6.25
C SER A 65 -10.27 3.23 7.32
N PHE A 66 -9.06 3.78 7.39
CA PHE A 66 -8.71 4.91 8.24
C PHE A 66 -7.96 5.96 7.41
N SER A 67 -8.10 7.23 7.79
CA SER A 67 -7.37 8.34 7.17
C SER A 67 -6.23 8.78 8.07
N PHE A 68 -5.06 9.01 7.50
CA PHE A 68 -3.87 9.44 8.22
C PHE A 68 -3.02 10.34 7.31
N LEU A 69 -2.20 11.19 7.93
CA LEU A 69 -1.26 12.05 7.23
C LEU A 69 0.13 11.79 7.78
N ILE A 70 1.07 11.50 6.88
CA ILE A 70 2.47 11.26 7.22
C ILE A 70 3.38 11.90 6.18
N ARG A 71 4.58 12.30 6.62
CA ARG A 71 5.64 12.80 5.73
C ARG A 71 6.71 11.73 5.62
N THR A 72 6.86 11.15 4.43
CA THR A 72 7.84 10.09 4.16
C THR A 72 8.28 10.13 2.69
N THR A 73 9.48 9.62 2.42
CA THR A 73 10.05 9.51 1.07
C THR A 73 9.82 8.13 0.45
N ALA A 74 9.61 7.09 1.26
CA ALA A 74 9.39 5.72 0.82
C ALA A 74 8.21 5.10 1.56
N TYR A 75 7.20 4.68 0.81
CA TYR A 75 5.99 4.05 1.34
C TYR A 75 5.45 2.99 0.40
N CYS A 76 4.68 2.06 0.97
CA CYS A 76 3.93 1.06 0.22
C CYS A 76 2.66 0.66 0.98
N GLN A 77 1.55 0.56 0.25
CA GLN A 77 0.27 0.07 0.74
C GLN A 77 -0.13 -1.17 -0.04
N GLU A 78 -0.43 -2.24 0.67
CA GLU A 78 -0.98 -3.48 0.11
C GLU A 78 -2.26 -3.86 0.84
N TYR A 79 -3.12 -4.56 0.12
CA TYR A 79 -4.36 -5.13 0.66
C TYR A 79 -4.33 -6.64 0.45
N SER A 80 -4.42 -7.40 1.53
CA SER A 80 -4.49 -8.86 1.49
C SER A 80 -5.31 -9.39 2.65
N ASN A 81 -5.96 -10.54 2.46
CA ASN A 81 -6.76 -11.22 3.48
C ASN A 81 -7.79 -10.33 4.21
N GLY A 82 -8.40 -9.36 3.53
CA GLY A 82 -9.40 -8.47 4.18
C GLY A 82 -8.80 -7.30 4.96
N MET A 83 -7.48 -7.19 5.01
CA MET A 83 -6.75 -6.18 5.76
C MET A 83 -5.87 -5.33 4.85
N THR A 84 -5.81 -4.04 5.14
CA THR A 84 -4.88 -3.11 4.48
C THR A 84 -3.67 -2.91 5.39
N CYS A 85 -2.47 -3.19 4.88
CA CYS A 85 -1.23 -2.81 5.54
C CYS A 85 -0.52 -1.70 4.77
N PHE A 86 -0.01 -0.74 5.52
CA PHE A 86 0.71 0.42 5.04
C PHE A 86 2.07 0.47 5.74
N ALA A 87 3.15 0.38 4.97
CA ALA A 87 4.52 0.49 5.45
C ALA A 87 5.16 1.77 4.93
N TYR A 88 5.88 2.48 5.79
CA TYR A 88 6.62 3.68 5.42
C TYR A 88 7.95 3.77 6.17
N LYS A 89 8.93 4.40 5.52
CA LYS A 89 10.21 4.69 6.15
C LYS A 89 10.05 5.87 7.12
N GLU A 90 10.60 5.72 8.33
CA GLU A 90 10.79 6.82 9.27
C GLU A 90 12.01 7.65 8.85
N ASN A 91 11.86 8.99 8.87
CA ASN A 91 12.88 9.92 8.40
C ASN A 91 13.74 10.45 9.54
#